data_AF-A0A255QPW3-F1
#
_entry.id   AF-A0A255QPW3-F1
#
_cell.length_a   1.000
_cell.length_b   1.000
_cell.length_c   1.000
_cell.angle_alpha   90.00
_cell.angle_beta   90.00
_cell.angle_gamma   90.00
#
_symmetry.space_group_name_H-M   'P 1'
#
loop_
_entity.id
_entity.type
_entity.pdbx_description
1 polymer ?
#
loop_
_entity_poly.entity_id
_entity_poly.type
_entity_poly.pdbx_seq_one_letter_code
_entity_poly.pdbx_strand_id
1 'polypeptide(L)'
;MSGEEAKIRQAFPSIPSEMPIQNLGEVSFNSGVPKKIELDDGQALQITATAQTDGPIQIIVEYEAKKQSIGSVLKESYSERKQFLLKPGMRCAPKLRDDLAIVFVPKIIEPDTKPLP
;
A
#
# COMPACT_ATOMS: atom_id res chain seq x y z
N MET A 1 -2.43 21.67 -1.61
CA MET A 1 -3.00 20.40 -2.13
C MET A 1 -2.75 20.33 -3.61
N SER A 2 -2.10 19.27 -4.08
CA SER A 2 -1.96 19.03 -5.52
C SER A 2 -3.30 18.62 -6.13
N GLY A 3 -3.52 18.89 -7.42
CA GLY A 3 -4.77 18.49 -8.10
C GLY A 3 -5.00 16.97 -8.12
N GLU A 4 -3.96 16.16 -7.95
CA GLU A 4 -4.05 14.70 -7.86
C GLU A 4 -4.54 14.24 -6.48
N GLU A 5 -4.05 14.85 -5.40
CA GLU A 5 -4.47 14.53 -4.04
C GLU A 5 -5.99 14.77 -3.86
N ALA A 6 -6.50 15.87 -4.41
CA ALA A 6 -7.94 16.17 -4.39
C ALA A 6 -8.77 15.09 -5.11
N LYS A 7 -8.30 14.60 -6.26
CA LYS A 7 -8.96 13.50 -7.00
C LYS A 7 -8.95 12.19 -6.21
N ILE A 8 -7.84 11.89 -5.53
CA ILE A 8 -7.73 10.71 -4.67
C ILE A 8 -8.73 10.81 -3.52
N ARG A 9 -8.82 11.94 -2.83
CA ARG A 9 -9.77 12.14 -1.72
C ARG A 9 -11.22 12.05 -2.19
N GLN A 10 -11.54 12.52 -3.40
CA GLN A 10 -12.86 12.34 -4.01
C GLN A 10 -13.18 10.86 -4.30
N ALA A 11 -12.20 10.09 -4.79
CA ALA A 11 -12.37 8.66 -5.05
C ALA A 11 -12.41 7.81 -3.77
N PHE A 12 -11.75 8.27 -2.70
CA PHE A 12 -11.66 7.59 -1.41
C PHE A 12 -12.08 8.54 -0.27
N PRO A 13 -13.39 8.80 -0.11
CA PRO A 13 -13.90 9.76 0.87
C PRO A 13 -13.68 9.34 2.33
N SER A 14 -13.22 8.11 2.57
CA SER A 14 -12.88 7.59 3.90
C SER A 14 -11.49 8.04 4.39
N ILE A 15 -10.70 8.72 3.56
CA ILE A 15 -9.39 9.30 3.91
C ILE A 15 -9.62 10.71 4.50
N PRO A 16 -9.31 10.95 5.79
CA PRO A 16 -9.45 12.27 6.42
C PRO A 16 -8.62 13.35 5.74
N SER A 17 -9.07 14.61 5.73
CA SER A 17 -8.37 15.75 5.09
C SER A 17 -6.93 15.93 5.55
N GLU A 18 -6.69 15.73 6.85
CA GLU A 18 -5.38 15.91 7.49
C GLU A 18 -4.45 14.71 7.30
N MET A 19 -4.99 13.55 6.89
CA MET A 19 -4.18 12.34 6.71
C MET A 19 -3.28 12.48 5.47
N PRO A 20 -1.96 12.32 5.62
CA PRO A 20 -1.03 12.29 4.49
C PRO A 20 -1.40 11.20 3.48
N ILE A 21 -1.18 11.46 2.20
CA ILE A 21 -1.40 10.51 1.11
C ILE A 21 -0.08 10.28 0.39
N GLN A 22 0.41 9.04 0.42
CA GLN A 22 1.51 8.60 -0.44
C GLN A 22 0.95 7.87 -1.65
N ASN A 23 1.07 8.49 -2.82
CA ASN A 23 0.65 7.88 -4.07
C ASN A 23 1.83 7.16 -4.74
N LEU A 24 1.77 5.83 -4.78
CA LEU A 24 2.78 4.98 -5.40
C LEU A 24 2.50 4.72 -6.89
N GLY A 25 1.35 5.19 -7.41
CA GLY A 25 0.97 4.95 -8.80
C GLY A 25 0.66 3.48 -9.10
N GLU A 26 1.11 3.00 -10.27
CA GLU A 26 1.05 1.57 -10.61
C GLU A 26 2.26 0.84 -10.02
N VAL A 27 2.00 -0.24 -9.28
CA VAL A 27 3.06 -1.02 -8.64
C VAL A 27 3.02 -2.44 -9.16
N SER A 28 4.10 -2.86 -9.81
CA SER A 28 4.25 -4.23 -10.31
C SER A 28 4.72 -5.19 -9.21
N PHE A 29 4.08 -6.35 -9.12
CA PHE A 29 4.33 -7.40 -8.16
C PHE A 29 4.54 -8.75 -8.85
N ASN A 30 5.48 -9.54 -8.35
CA ASN A 30 5.48 -10.98 -8.62
C ASN A 30 4.47 -11.63 -7.66
N SER A 31 3.56 -12.45 -8.20
CA SER A 31 2.47 -13.02 -7.41
C SER A 31 2.99 -13.76 -6.16
N GLY A 32 2.50 -13.36 -4.99
CA GLY A 32 2.87 -13.97 -3.70
C GLY A 32 4.25 -13.58 -3.15
N VAL A 33 4.99 -12.73 -3.85
CA VAL A 33 6.31 -12.25 -3.40
C VAL A 33 6.15 -10.91 -2.69
N PRO A 34 6.59 -10.79 -1.42
CA PRO A 34 6.54 -9.51 -0.73
C PRO A 34 7.45 -8.47 -1.39
N LYS A 35 6.93 -7.26 -1.56
CA LYS A 35 7.67 -6.10 -2.05
C LYS A 35 7.79 -5.06 -0.95
N LYS A 36 9.03 -4.71 -0.61
CA LYS A 36 9.32 -3.61 0.31
C LYS A 36 9.22 -2.28 -0.43
N ILE A 37 8.55 -1.32 0.19
CA ILE A 37 8.40 0.05 -0.29
C ILE A 37 9.06 0.96 0.75
N GLU A 38 10.01 1.75 0.29
CA GLU A 38 10.66 2.76 1.12
C GLU A 38 9.68 3.89 1.40
N LEU A 39 9.57 4.24 2.68
CA LEU A 39 8.80 5.36 3.19
C LEU A 39 9.76 6.31 3.93
N ASP A 40 9.23 7.45 4.39
CA ASP A 40 10.02 8.42 5.17
C ASP A 40 10.56 7.83 6.49
N ASP A 41 11.57 8.51 7.06
CA ASP A 41 12.39 8.02 8.16
C ASP A 41 11.60 7.39 9.31
N GLY A 42 11.91 6.13 9.59
CA GLY A 42 11.33 5.34 10.68
C GLY A 42 10.10 4.52 10.29
N GLN A 43 9.66 4.55 9.03
CA GLN A 43 8.53 3.77 8.52
C GLN A 43 8.99 2.67 7.57
N ALA A 44 8.37 1.49 7.66
CA ALA A 44 8.61 0.35 6.78
C ALA A 44 7.27 -0.18 6.26
N LEU A 45 7.16 -0.32 4.93
CA LEU A 45 5.98 -0.85 4.27
C LEU A 45 6.35 -2.06 3.42
N GLN A 46 5.61 -3.14 3.58
CA GLN A 46 5.69 -4.33 2.77
C GLN A 46 4.31 -4.63 2.20
N ILE A 47 4.23 -4.86 0.90
CA ILE A 47 3.00 -5.22 0.20
C ILE A 47 3.22 -6.53 -0.53
N THR A 48 2.33 -7.49 -0.32
CA THR A 48 2.27 -8.73 -1.08
C THR A 48 0.98 -8.72 -1.88
N ALA A 49 1.10 -8.92 -3.20
CA ALA A 49 -0.04 -9.07 -4.08
C ALA A 49 -0.03 -10.48 -4.69
N THR A 50 -1.12 -11.22 -4.53
CA THR A 50 -1.24 -12.61 -4.97
C THR A 50 -2.46 -12.76 -5.86
N ALA A 51 -2.26 -13.11 -7.12
CA ALA A 51 -3.36 -13.47 -8.02
C ALA A 51 -4.07 -14.72 -7.48
N GLN A 52 -5.39 -14.65 -7.30
CA GLN A 52 -6.21 -15.79 -6.93
C GLN A 52 -6.74 -16.48 -8.19
N THR A 53 -7.04 -17.78 -8.09
CA THR A 53 -7.52 -18.60 -9.22
C THR A 53 -8.88 -18.17 -9.76
N ASP A 54 -9.69 -17.52 -8.93
CA ASP A 54 -11.01 -16.97 -9.27
C ASP A 54 -10.97 -15.54 -9.84
N GLY A 55 -9.76 -14.99 -10.04
CA GLY A 55 -9.53 -13.67 -10.66
C GLY A 55 -9.19 -12.49 -9.74
N PRO A 56 -9.67 -12.34 -8.49
CA PRO A 56 -9.27 -11.23 -7.63
C PRO A 56 -7.79 -11.33 -7.24
N ILE A 57 -7.23 -10.20 -6.83
CA ILE A 57 -5.90 -10.10 -6.27
C ILE A 57 -6.06 -10.00 -4.76
N GLN A 58 -5.46 -10.93 -4.02
CA GLN A 58 -5.30 -10.78 -2.58
C GLN A 58 -4.15 -9.82 -2.31
N ILE A 59 -4.43 -8.77 -1.54
CA ILE A 59 -3.45 -7.80 -1.10
C ILE A 59 -3.24 -7.99 0.40
N ILE A 60 -1.98 -8.12 0.79
CA ILE A 60 -1.54 -8.06 2.19
C ILE A 60 -0.62 -6.85 2.32
N VAL A 61 -0.95 -5.98 3.26
CA VAL A 61 -0.18 -4.78 3.58
C VAL A 61 0.33 -4.91 5.00
N GLU A 62 1.63 -4.84 5.17
CA GLU A 62 2.33 -4.89 6.46
C GLU A 62 3.06 -3.58 6.64
N TYR A 63 2.77 -2.88 7.73
CA TYR A 63 3.31 -1.57 8.02
C TYR A 63 3.88 -1.52 9.42
N GLU A 64 5.08 -0.97 9.54
CA GLU A 64 5.71 -0.67 10.82
C GLU A 64 6.13 0.79 10.83
N ALA A 65 5.92 1.47 11.96
CA ALA A 65 6.46 2.79 12.16
C ALA A 65 7.08 2.94 13.55
N LYS A 66 8.15 3.71 13.63
CA LYS A 66 8.82 4.11 14.85
C LYS A 66 8.78 5.63 14.95
N LYS A 67 7.90 6.16 15.79
CA LYS A 67 7.88 7.59 16.09
C LYS A 67 8.84 7.87 17.24
N GLN A 68 9.82 8.74 17.00
CA GLN A 68 10.66 9.31 18.05
C GLN A 68 10.26 10.77 18.28
N SER A 69 9.79 11.08 19.48
CA SER A 69 9.62 12.46 19.96
C SER A 69 10.75 12.81 20.93
N ILE A 70 11.36 13.98 20.76
CA ILE A 70 12.43 14.48 21.64
C ILE A 70 11.78 15.26 22.79
N GLY A 71 11.76 14.67 23.99
CA GLY A 71 11.10 15.22 25.19
C GLY A 71 10.77 14.12 26.22
N SER A 72 9.70 14.25 27.00
CA SER A 72 9.14 13.16 27.83
C SER A 72 8.63 12.02 26.92
N VAL A 73 9.50 11.03 26.72
CA VAL A 73 9.57 10.14 25.55
C VAL A 73 8.42 9.13 25.44
N LEU A 74 7.56 9.28 24.43
CA LEU A 74 6.80 8.17 23.84
C LEU A 74 7.62 7.59 22.67
N LYS A 75 8.22 6.41 22.88
CA LYS A 75 8.69 5.55 21.80
C LYS A 75 7.54 4.64 21.40
N GLU A 76 6.71 5.10 20.47
CA GLU A 76 5.69 4.25 19.90
C GLU A 76 6.28 3.53 18.70
N SER A 77 6.50 2.23 18.88
CA SER A 77 6.68 1.29 17.77
C SER A 77 5.37 0.56 17.60
N TYR A 78 4.84 0.56 16.40
CA TYR A 78 3.63 -0.20 16.11
C TYR A 78 3.78 -0.93 14.78
N SER A 79 3.06 -2.04 14.69
CA SER A 79 2.90 -2.82 13.47
C SER A 79 1.41 -3.00 13.18
N GLU A 80 1.07 -2.94 11.90
CA GLU A 80 -0.28 -3.18 11.41
C GLU A 80 -0.22 -4.10 10.19
N ARG A 81 -1.14 -5.08 10.14
CA ARG A 81 -1.33 -5.95 8.98
C ARG A 81 -2.76 -5.85 8.49
N LYS A 82 -2.95 -5.53 7.22
CA LYS A 82 -4.26 -5.53 6.54
C LYS A 82 -4.27 -6.54 5.42
N GLN A 83 -5.41 -7.19 5.24
CA GLN A 83 -5.64 -8.12 4.15
C GLN A 83 -7.00 -7.83 3.51
N PHE A 84 -7.04 -7.78 2.19
CA PHE A 84 -8.28 -7.59 1.44
C PHE A 84 -8.16 -8.17 0.02
N LEU A 85 -9.30 -8.34 -0.63
CA LEU A 85 -9.40 -8.73 -2.04
C LEU A 85 -9.67 -7.50 -2.90
N LEU A 86 -9.02 -7.43 -4.05
CA LEU A 86 -9.15 -6.34 -5.01
C LEU A 86 -9.40 -6.91 -6.40
N LYS A 87 -10.35 -6.34 -7.16
CA LYS A 87 -10.51 -6.74 -8.56
C LYS A 87 -9.32 -6.23 -9.38
N PRO A 88 -8.83 -6.99 -10.38
CA PRO A 88 -7.75 -6.54 -11.25
C PRO A 88 -8.01 -5.15 -11.86
N GLY A 89 -6.96 -4.33 -11.93
CA GLY A 89 -7.04 -2.96 -12.48
C GLY A 89 -7.68 -1.92 -11.55
N MET A 90 -8.22 -2.30 -10.39
CA MET A 90 -8.73 -1.33 -9.42
C MET A 90 -7.60 -0.65 -8.66
N ARG A 91 -7.76 0.65 -8.41
CA ARG A 91 -6.94 1.40 -7.45
C ARG A 91 -7.42 1.11 -6.03
N CYS A 92 -6.49 1.02 -5.09
CA CYS A 92 -6.78 0.87 -3.67
C CYS A 92 -6.09 1.96 -2.84
N ALA A 93 -6.62 2.19 -1.64
CA ALA A 93 -6.12 3.19 -0.71
C ALA A 93 -6.17 2.70 0.75
N PRO A 94 -5.40 1.66 1.13
CA PRO A 94 -5.31 1.24 2.52
C PRO A 94 -4.82 2.40 3.41
N LYS A 95 -5.62 2.73 4.42
CA LYS A 95 -5.24 3.62 5.53
C LYS A 95 -4.38 2.82 6.51
N LEU A 96 -3.25 3.38 6.94
CA LEU A 96 -2.32 2.81 7.90
C LEU A 96 -2.45 3.64 9.18
N ARG A 97 -3.27 3.14 10.11
CA ARG A 97 -3.77 3.91 11.26
C ARG A 97 -4.27 5.30 10.86
N ASP A 98 -3.91 6.32 11.64
CA ASP A 98 -4.17 7.74 11.40
C ASP A 98 -2.97 8.44 10.75
N ASP A 99 -1.94 7.68 10.36
CA ASP A 99 -0.64 8.22 9.98
C ASP A 99 -0.49 8.43 8.47
N LEU A 100 -1.04 7.52 7.66
CA LEU A 100 -0.78 7.51 6.23
C LEU A 100 -1.84 6.75 5.44
N ALA A 101 -2.26 7.27 4.29
CA ALA A 101 -2.94 6.49 3.27
C ALA A 101 -1.97 6.19 2.12
N ILE A 102 -1.80 4.91 1.79
CA ILE A 102 -1.02 4.49 0.61
C ILE A 102 -1.97 4.26 -0.54
N VAL A 103 -1.72 4.87 -1.69
CA VAL A 103 -2.57 4.74 -2.88
C VAL A 103 -1.80 4.08 -4.01
N PHE A 104 -2.34 2.98 -4.54
CA PHE A 104 -1.70 2.27 -5.65
C PHE A 104 -2.67 1.42 -6.47
N VAL A 105 -2.25 1.09 -7.69
CA VAL A 105 -2.86 0.09 -8.57
C VAL A 105 -1.91 -1.12 -8.62
N PRO A 106 -2.28 -2.29 -8.06
CA PRO A 106 -1.44 -3.47 -8.15
C PRO A 106 -1.50 -4.09 -9.54
N LYS A 107 -0.33 -4.43 -10.08
CA LYS A 107 -0.19 -5.17 -11.35
C LYS A 107 0.62 -6.43 -11.11
N ILE A 108 0.02 -7.58 -11.39
CA ILE A 108 0.75 -8.85 -11.32
C ILE A 108 1.56 -9.01 -12.60
N ILE A 109 2.86 -9.24 -12.46
CA ILE A 109 3.74 -9.63 -13.56
C ILE A 109 3.54 -11.13 -13.75
N GLU A 110 2.97 -11.51 -14.89
CA GLU A 110 2.98 -12.91 -15.29
C GLU A 110 4.41 -13.30 -15.66
N PRO A 111 4.92 -14.46 -15.19
CA PRO A 111 6.20 -14.95 -15.68
C PRO A 111 6.12 -15.10 -17.20
N ASP A 112 7.13 -14.62 -17.92
CA ASP A 112 7.27 -14.84 -19.37
C ASP A 112 7.31 -16.34 -19.65
N THR A 113 6.15 -16.96 -19.84
CA THR A 113 6.07 -18.27 -20.48
C THR A 113 6.31 -18.04 -21.96
N LYS A 114 7.59 -17.94 -22.34
CA LYS A 114 7.99 -18.28 -23.70
C LYS A 114 7.55 -19.74 -23.93
N PRO A 115 6.69 -20.02 -24.92
CA PRO A 115 6.53 -21.39 -25.38
C PRO A 115 7.92 -21.86 -25.82
N LEU A 116 8.41 -22.95 -25.23
CA LEU A 116 9.56 -23.66 -25.79
C LEU A 116 9.16 -24.14 -27.20
N PRO A 117 10.02 -23.98 -28.22
CA PRO A 117 9.76 -24.46 -29.57
C PRO A 117 9.64 -25.99 -29.63
#